data_AF-A0A1Q3HU60-F1
#
_entry.id   AF-A0A1Q3HU60-F1
#
_cell.length_a   1.000
_cell.length_b   1.000
_cell.length_c   1.000
_cell.angle_alpha   90.00
_cell.angle_beta   90.00
_cell.angle_gamma   90.00
#
_symmetry.space_group_name_H-M   'P 1'
#
loop_
_entity.id
_entity.type
_entity.pdbx_description
1 polymer ?
#
loop_
_entity_poly.entity_id
_entity_poly.type
_entity_poly.pdbx_seq_one_letter_code
_entity_poly.pdbx_strand_id
1 'polypeptide(L)'
;MNSGRSIVPGALLLLLALVLPFAAPAANENEIRNYIISINRLYESLDYEFALNQIRLGRQLPRSTDEEVALTLYEGIILCEMGKPSMATSAFRAALLLRPDAKLPVQVAPKVEALFEFVRKQVKQEVASLLPSSGTEKTSNKSEQKREDPLAPPSTSPALEKHGDTRIAQSTKKEGSSSVEPRASTAQVTKTDTKHPPMPSATSVLNAEQKKEAPVAVQPPKSQDCGPKPSSVSSRDQINQQLWRLARMQHALCLSGKFQGVVAESWTKLKARMEDATTSYERTLITKDIDQFASEFIYEDPQREAERQEAERREAERLKAALEAKQREAEIPREAERALIKKKFLDAANLDTSKCQPVVSTDCERELLIQRLNTVYKIFLSTNPPSPQSPVKELLTLVSRVQAARNHEDLQQASQAIDAWQQRRFP
;
A
#
# COMPACT_ATOMS: atom_id res chain seq x y z
N MET A 1 -64.06 -16.95 -44.55
CA MET A 1 -63.17 -16.01 -43.85
C MET A 1 -61.93 -16.78 -43.43
N ASN A 2 -60.91 -16.76 -44.29
CA ASN A 2 -59.64 -17.46 -44.13
C ASN A 2 -58.54 -16.51 -44.66
N SER A 3 -57.68 -16.04 -43.77
CA SER A 3 -56.37 -15.41 -44.07
C SER A 3 -55.56 -15.54 -42.78
N GLY A 4 -54.32 -16.03 -42.72
CA GLY A 4 -53.30 -16.24 -43.73
C GLY A 4 -51.97 -15.87 -43.06
N ARG A 5 -51.14 -16.88 -42.77
CA ARG A 5 -49.96 -16.84 -41.88
C ARG A 5 -48.84 -15.92 -42.39
N SER A 6 -48.28 -15.09 -41.50
CA SER A 6 -46.95 -14.49 -41.66
C SER A 6 -45.87 -15.49 -41.25
N ILE A 7 -44.91 -15.75 -42.15
CA ILE A 7 -43.64 -16.43 -41.86
C ILE A 7 -42.55 -15.37 -41.95
N VAL A 8 -41.93 -15.04 -40.82
CA VAL A 8 -40.74 -14.17 -40.75
C VAL A 8 -39.53 -15.09 -40.51
N PRO A 9 -38.57 -15.21 -41.45
CA PRO A 9 -37.34 -15.96 -41.25
C PRO A 9 -36.31 -15.03 -40.60
N GLY A 10 -36.30 -14.96 -39.27
CA GLY A 10 -35.43 -14.03 -38.53
C GLY A 10 -34.74 -14.63 -37.31
N ALA A 11 -34.69 -15.96 -37.18
CA ALA A 11 -34.18 -16.60 -35.96
C ALA A 11 -32.97 -17.54 -36.17
N LEU A 12 -32.54 -17.80 -37.40
CA LEU A 12 -31.49 -18.79 -37.67
C LEU A 12 -30.07 -18.20 -37.85
N LEU A 13 -29.91 -16.88 -37.88
CA LEU A 13 -28.59 -16.23 -38.05
C LEU A 13 -27.90 -15.80 -36.75
N LEU A 14 -28.55 -15.99 -35.59
CA LEU A 14 -28.00 -15.59 -34.28
C LEU A 14 -27.28 -16.72 -33.53
N LEU A 15 -27.33 -17.96 -34.02
CA LEU A 15 -26.69 -19.12 -33.39
C LEU A 15 -25.28 -19.43 -33.93
N LEU A 16 -24.85 -18.81 -35.04
CA LEU A 16 -23.52 -19.07 -35.63
C LEU A 16 -22.41 -18.10 -35.16
N ALA A 17 -22.74 -17.08 -34.37
CA ALA A 17 -21.77 -16.11 -33.86
C ALA A 17 -21.15 -16.50 -32.50
N LEU A 18 -21.55 -17.62 -31.89
CA LEU A 18 -21.07 -18.04 -30.56
C LEU A 18 -19.89 -19.02 -30.57
N VAL A 19 -19.30 -19.32 -31.74
CA VAL A 19 -18.19 -20.28 -31.88
C VAL A 19 -16.95 -19.62 -32.50
N LEU A 20 -16.71 -18.33 -32.20
CA LEU A 20 -15.42 -17.71 -32.51
C LEU A 20 -14.39 -18.17 -31.46
N PRO A 21 -13.34 -18.90 -31.84
CA PRO A 21 -12.27 -19.26 -30.92
C PRO A 21 -11.53 -17.97 -30.56
N PHE A 22 -11.61 -17.57 -29.29
CA PHE A 22 -10.69 -16.62 -28.67
C PHE A 22 -9.29 -17.24 -28.65
N ALA A 23 -8.63 -17.23 -29.80
CA ALA A 23 -7.26 -17.72 -29.95
C ALA A 23 -6.45 -16.63 -30.65
N ALA A 24 -6.09 -15.60 -29.89
CA ALA A 24 -4.92 -14.78 -30.20
C ALA A 24 -4.23 -14.24 -28.92
N PRO A 25 -3.67 -15.11 -28.04
CA PRO A 25 -2.67 -14.67 -27.07
C PRO A 25 -1.29 -15.05 -27.61
N ALA A 26 -0.59 -14.14 -28.30
CA ALA A 26 0.79 -14.46 -28.72
C ALA A 26 1.75 -13.26 -28.74
N ALA A 27 1.27 -12.01 -28.65
CA ALA A 27 2.15 -10.85 -28.74
C ALA A 27 2.67 -10.34 -27.39
N ASN A 28 1.93 -10.53 -26.28
CA ASN A 28 2.19 -9.80 -25.02
C ASN A 28 2.85 -10.64 -23.92
N GLU A 29 2.99 -11.96 -24.10
CA GLU A 29 3.56 -12.85 -23.08
C GLU A 29 5.02 -12.50 -22.72
N ASN A 30 5.75 -11.91 -23.68
CA ASN A 30 7.13 -11.48 -23.45
C ASN A 30 7.25 -10.20 -22.60
N GLU A 31 6.21 -9.36 -22.53
CA GLU A 31 6.30 -8.08 -21.83
C GLU A 31 6.36 -8.28 -20.31
N ILE A 32 5.50 -9.10 -19.74
CA ILE A 32 5.50 -9.40 -18.29
C ILE A 32 6.78 -10.12 -17.89
N ARG A 33 7.26 -11.02 -18.75
CA ARG A 33 8.55 -11.69 -18.52
C ARG A 33 9.70 -10.68 -18.42
N ASN A 34 9.69 -9.62 -19.23
CA ASN A 34 10.67 -8.54 -19.14
C ASN A 34 10.56 -7.78 -17.81
N TYR A 35 9.35 -7.54 -17.29
CA TYR A 35 9.17 -6.95 -15.96
C TYR A 35 9.72 -7.86 -14.86
N ILE A 36 9.44 -9.16 -14.89
CA ILE A 36 9.97 -10.13 -13.90
C ILE A 36 11.50 -10.15 -13.94
N ILE A 37 12.11 -10.16 -15.12
CA ILE A 37 13.58 -10.07 -15.27
C ILE A 37 14.11 -8.76 -14.67
N SER A 38 13.43 -7.64 -14.92
CA SER A 38 13.82 -6.33 -14.37
C SER A 38 13.69 -6.32 -12.84
N ILE A 39 12.63 -6.89 -12.28
CA ILE A 39 12.41 -7.00 -10.83
C ILE A 39 13.54 -7.80 -10.21
N ASN A 40 13.91 -8.93 -10.81
CA ASN A 40 15.02 -9.74 -10.31
C ASN A 40 16.34 -8.95 -10.26
N ARG A 41 16.68 -8.25 -11.35
CA ARG A 41 17.89 -7.42 -11.41
C ARG A 41 17.88 -6.31 -10.36
N LEU A 42 16.75 -5.65 -10.16
CA LEU A 42 16.59 -4.59 -9.16
C LEU A 42 16.65 -5.13 -7.73
N TYR A 43 16.14 -6.34 -7.50
CA TYR A 43 16.27 -7.03 -6.21
C TYR A 43 17.74 -7.36 -5.92
N GLU A 44 18.47 -7.90 -6.91
CA GLU A 44 19.91 -8.19 -6.79
C GLU A 44 20.76 -6.93 -6.57
N SER A 45 20.35 -5.77 -7.13
CA SER A 45 21.00 -4.48 -6.89
C SER A 45 20.56 -3.75 -5.62
N LEU A 46 19.65 -4.35 -4.83
CA LEU A 46 19.06 -3.78 -3.60
C LEU A 46 18.19 -2.52 -3.84
N ASP A 47 17.76 -2.28 -5.09
CA ASP A 47 16.89 -1.17 -5.49
C ASP A 47 15.41 -1.50 -5.27
N TYR A 48 15.04 -1.77 -4.01
CA TYR A 48 13.73 -2.31 -3.62
C TYR A 48 12.53 -1.45 -4.01
N GLU A 49 12.64 -0.13 -3.91
CA GLU A 49 11.54 0.79 -4.26
C GLU A 49 11.22 0.74 -5.75
N PHE A 50 12.26 0.72 -6.60
CA PHE A 50 12.10 0.57 -8.05
C PHE A 50 11.56 -0.81 -8.41
N ALA A 51 12.01 -1.87 -7.73
CA ALA A 51 11.48 -3.22 -7.93
C ALA A 51 9.96 -3.28 -7.63
N LEU A 52 9.50 -2.66 -6.54
CA LEU A 52 8.06 -2.54 -6.24
C LEU A 52 7.30 -1.74 -7.30
N ASN A 53 7.91 -0.70 -7.88
CA ASN A 53 7.28 0.03 -8.98
C ASN A 53 7.14 -0.86 -10.24
N GLN A 54 8.15 -1.66 -10.57
CA GLN A 54 8.07 -2.60 -11.69
C GLN A 54 6.99 -3.68 -11.47
N ILE A 55 6.79 -4.15 -10.23
CA ILE A 55 5.68 -5.06 -9.91
C ILE A 55 4.33 -4.41 -10.22
N ARG A 56 4.14 -3.13 -9.85
CA ARG A 56 2.90 -2.40 -10.14
C ARG A 56 2.65 -2.25 -11.64
N LEU A 57 3.69 -1.92 -12.40
CA LEU A 57 3.60 -1.82 -13.86
C LEU A 57 3.29 -3.18 -14.50
N GLY A 58 3.96 -4.25 -14.08
CA GLY A 58 3.69 -5.61 -14.55
C GLY A 58 2.24 -6.06 -14.30
N ARG A 59 1.64 -5.64 -13.17
CA ARG A 59 0.23 -5.93 -12.86
C ARG A 59 -0.79 -5.16 -13.71
N GLN A 60 -0.37 -4.14 -14.46
CA GLN A 60 -1.26 -3.44 -15.40
C GLN A 60 -1.41 -4.22 -16.72
N LEU A 61 -0.56 -5.21 -16.96
CA LEU A 61 -0.60 -6.03 -18.16
C LEU A 61 -1.44 -7.31 -17.97
N PRO A 62 -2.05 -7.85 -19.06
CA PRO A 62 -2.74 -9.13 -19.03
C PRO A 62 -1.75 -10.27 -18.71
N ARG A 63 -1.97 -10.98 -17.60
CA ARG A 63 -1.05 -11.98 -17.06
C ARG A 63 -1.74 -13.29 -16.71
N SER A 64 -0.99 -14.38 -16.82
CA SER A 64 -1.37 -15.69 -16.31
C SER A 64 -1.34 -15.75 -14.79
N THR A 65 -1.97 -16.78 -14.23
CA THR A 65 -1.92 -17.06 -12.78
C THR A 65 -0.49 -17.33 -12.31
N ASP A 66 0.33 -18.00 -13.13
CA ASP A 66 1.75 -18.25 -12.88
C ASP A 66 2.54 -16.95 -12.67
N GLU A 67 2.34 -15.99 -13.57
CA GLU A 67 3.01 -14.69 -13.53
C GLU A 67 2.53 -13.86 -12.33
N GLU A 68 1.24 -13.89 -12.01
CA GLU A 68 0.74 -13.19 -10.82
C GLU A 68 1.29 -13.78 -9.52
N VAL A 69 1.43 -15.11 -9.44
CA VAL A 69 2.10 -15.78 -8.33
C VAL A 69 3.55 -15.31 -8.24
N ALA A 70 4.28 -15.27 -9.35
CA ALA A 70 5.67 -14.81 -9.36
C ALA A 70 5.82 -13.35 -8.91
N LEU A 71 5.03 -12.43 -9.45
CA LEU A 71 5.03 -11.00 -9.06
C LEU A 71 4.72 -10.82 -7.57
N THR A 72 3.73 -11.54 -7.07
CA THR A 72 3.30 -11.47 -5.67
C THR A 72 4.33 -12.07 -4.72
N LEU A 73 5.05 -13.13 -5.13
CA LEU A 73 6.17 -13.68 -4.36
C LEU A 73 7.34 -12.69 -4.28
N TYR A 74 7.72 -12.04 -5.40
CA TYR A 74 8.73 -10.98 -5.37
C TYR A 74 8.32 -9.81 -4.47
N GLU A 75 7.06 -9.38 -4.52
CA GLU A 75 6.54 -8.35 -3.62
C GLU A 75 6.71 -8.74 -2.15
N GLY A 76 6.35 -9.98 -1.79
CA GLY A 76 6.54 -10.48 -0.42
C GLY A 76 8.01 -10.51 0.02
N ILE A 77 8.92 -10.96 -0.86
CA ILE A 77 10.37 -10.98 -0.59
C ILE A 77 10.88 -9.55 -0.32
N ILE A 78 10.58 -8.61 -1.24
CA ILE A 78 11.05 -7.23 -1.15
C ILE A 78 10.51 -6.55 0.10
N LEU A 79 9.21 -6.70 0.41
CA LEU A 79 8.61 -6.14 1.63
C LEU A 79 9.26 -6.69 2.90
N CYS A 80 9.62 -7.97 2.92
CA CYS A 80 10.30 -8.57 4.05
C CYS A 80 11.72 -8.01 4.22
N GLU A 81 12.46 -7.84 3.13
CA GLU A 81 13.80 -7.24 3.16
C GLU A 81 13.78 -5.76 3.55
N MET A 82 12.73 -5.02 3.19
CA MET A 82 12.47 -3.65 3.64
C MET A 82 11.99 -3.53 5.09
N GLY A 83 11.94 -4.62 5.86
CA GLY A 83 11.52 -4.61 7.27
C GLY A 83 10.01 -4.46 7.48
N LYS A 84 9.18 -4.87 6.50
CA LYS A 84 7.71 -4.82 6.56
C LYS A 84 7.10 -6.23 6.58
N PRO A 85 7.33 -7.04 7.64
CA PRO A 85 6.96 -8.45 7.66
C PRO A 85 5.44 -8.68 7.60
N SER A 86 4.62 -7.80 8.16
CA SER A 86 3.15 -7.92 8.12
C SER A 86 2.60 -7.81 6.69
N MET A 87 3.15 -6.90 5.88
CA MET A 87 2.79 -6.75 4.47
C MET A 87 3.33 -7.94 3.65
N ALA A 88 4.55 -8.38 3.95
CA ALA A 88 5.15 -9.56 3.32
C ALA A 88 4.31 -10.82 3.56
N THR A 89 3.85 -11.06 4.80
CA THR A 89 2.94 -12.17 5.14
C THR A 89 1.66 -12.13 4.30
N SER A 90 1.09 -10.95 4.10
CA SER A 90 -0.13 -10.78 3.30
C SER A 90 0.12 -11.14 1.82
N ALA A 91 1.24 -10.67 1.26
CA ALA A 91 1.64 -10.99 -0.11
C ALA A 91 1.91 -12.50 -0.29
N PHE A 92 2.70 -13.11 0.60
CA PHE A 92 2.96 -14.55 0.56
C PHE A 92 1.69 -15.37 0.67
N ARG A 93 0.77 -14.98 1.57
CA ARG A 93 -0.53 -15.64 1.71
C ARG A 93 -1.34 -15.54 0.42
N ALA A 94 -1.40 -14.38 -0.21
CA ALA A 94 -2.09 -14.19 -1.49
C ALA A 94 -1.53 -15.11 -2.60
N ALA A 95 -0.20 -15.19 -2.72
CA ALA A 95 0.45 -16.09 -3.69
C ALA A 95 0.15 -17.56 -3.39
N LEU A 96 0.19 -17.97 -2.12
CA LEU A 96 -0.01 -19.36 -1.70
C LEU A 96 -1.49 -19.81 -1.75
N LEU A 97 -2.44 -18.89 -1.64
CA LEU A 97 -3.85 -19.18 -1.89
C LEU A 97 -4.12 -19.46 -3.39
N LEU A 98 -3.38 -18.82 -4.29
CA LEU A 98 -3.43 -19.11 -5.72
C LEU A 98 -2.69 -20.41 -6.06
N ARG A 99 -1.56 -20.67 -5.40
CA ARG A 99 -0.75 -21.87 -5.62
C ARG A 99 -0.06 -22.35 -4.33
N PRO A 100 -0.66 -23.33 -3.62
CA PRO A 100 -0.17 -23.79 -2.31
C PRO A 100 1.25 -24.37 -2.30
N ASP A 101 1.72 -24.87 -3.45
CA ASP A 101 3.05 -25.48 -3.60
C ASP A 101 4.05 -24.58 -4.37
N ALA A 102 3.72 -23.30 -4.55
CA ALA A 102 4.64 -22.33 -5.16
C ALA A 102 5.94 -22.24 -4.37
N LYS A 103 7.08 -22.12 -5.06
CA LYS A 103 8.42 -21.96 -4.46
C LYS A 103 8.88 -20.51 -4.62
N LEU A 104 9.80 -20.07 -3.76
CA LEU A 104 10.41 -18.75 -3.90
C LEU A 104 11.19 -18.66 -5.23
N PRO A 105 11.02 -17.58 -6.02
CA PRO A 105 11.62 -17.45 -7.35
C PRO A 105 13.14 -17.25 -7.34
N VAL A 106 13.73 -16.89 -6.18
CA VAL A 106 15.16 -16.58 -6.02
C VAL A 106 15.66 -17.10 -4.67
N GLN A 107 16.99 -17.21 -4.51
CA GLN A 107 17.59 -17.43 -3.20
C GLN A 107 17.43 -16.16 -2.36
N VAL A 108 16.97 -16.32 -1.12
CA VAL A 108 16.66 -15.22 -0.21
C VAL A 108 17.40 -15.39 1.11
N ALA A 109 17.41 -14.35 1.93
CA ALA A 109 17.95 -14.47 3.28
C ALA A 109 17.14 -15.49 4.11
N PRO A 110 17.77 -16.24 5.03
CA PRO A 110 17.09 -17.27 5.83
C PRO A 110 15.85 -16.77 6.58
N LYS A 111 15.81 -15.48 6.96
CA LYS A 111 14.65 -14.83 7.58
C LYS A 111 13.41 -14.81 6.68
N VAL A 112 13.60 -14.56 5.38
CA VAL A 112 12.50 -14.48 4.40
C VAL A 112 11.97 -15.87 4.12
N GLU A 113 12.87 -16.84 3.96
CA GLU A 113 12.51 -18.25 3.78
C GLU A 113 11.72 -18.79 4.98
N ALA A 114 12.18 -18.51 6.21
CA ALA A 114 11.46 -18.90 7.43
C ALA A 114 10.05 -18.29 7.50
N LEU A 115 9.90 -17.01 7.15
CA LEU A 115 8.59 -16.35 7.10
C LEU A 115 7.68 -16.97 6.04
N PHE A 116 8.21 -17.23 4.85
CA PHE A 116 7.46 -17.83 3.76
C PHE A 116 6.96 -19.24 4.10
N GLU A 117 7.81 -20.11 4.65
CA GLU A 117 7.41 -21.46 5.07
C GLU A 117 6.41 -21.45 6.23
N PHE A 118 6.53 -20.49 7.16
CA PHE A 118 5.54 -20.28 8.20
C PHE A 118 4.15 -19.96 7.61
N VAL A 119 4.08 -19.02 6.67
CA VAL A 119 2.82 -18.67 5.99
C VAL A 119 2.26 -19.84 5.18
N ARG A 120 3.12 -20.62 4.51
CA ARG A 120 2.69 -21.83 3.79
C ARG A 120 2.02 -22.84 4.70
N LYS A 121 2.56 -23.09 5.90
CA LYS A 121 1.94 -23.98 6.89
C LYS A 121 0.56 -23.49 7.32
N GLN A 122 0.41 -22.18 7.58
CA GLN A 122 -0.88 -21.59 7.93
C GLN A 122 -1.91 -21.75 6.82
N VAL A 123 -1.55 -21.38 5.58
CA VAL A 123 -2.46 -21.49 4.42
C VAL A 123 -2.88 -22.94 4.18
N LYS A 124 -1.95 -23.91 4.30
CA LYS A 124 -2.30 -25.34 4.18
C LYS A 124 -3.29 -25.78 5.26
N GLN A 125 -3.13 -25.33 6.50
CA GLN A 125 -4.07 -25.63 7.58
C GLN A 125 -5.46 -25.01 7.34
N GLU A 126 -5.50 -23.74 6.91
CA GLU A 126 -6.76 -23.05 6.60
C GLU A 126 -7.52 -23.73 5.46
N VAL A 127 -6.83 -24.03 4.34
CA VAL A 127 -7.43 -24.71 3.20
C VAL A 127 -7.92 -26.11 3.57
N ALA A 128 -7.15 -26.87 4.37
CA ALA A 128 -7.59 -28.17 4.88
C ALA A 128 -8.83 -28.08 5.79
N SER A 129 -8.99 -26.97 6.53
CA SER A 129 -10.14 -26.75 7.42
C SER A 129 -11.41 -26.36 6.65
N LEU A 130 -11.26 -25.78 5.45
CA LEU A 130 -12.37 -25.37 4.59
C LEU A 130 -12.90 -26.51 3.72
N LEU A 131 -12.05 -27.49 3.40
CA LEU A 131 -12.51 -28.70 2.73
C LEU A 131 -13.35 -29.49 3.73
N PRO A 132 -14.65 -29.72 3.46
CA PRO A 132 -15.45 -30.57 4.33
C PRO A 132 -14.72 -31.91 4.42
N SER A 133 -14.46 -32.36 5.66
CA SER A 133 -13.88 -33.67 5.92
C SER A 133 -14.79 -34.69 5.23
N SER A 134 -14.43 -35.05 4.00
CA SER A 134 -15.19 -35.94 3.15
C SER A 134 -15.21 -37.23 3.93
N GLY A 135 -16.37 -37.50 4.53
CA GLY A 135 -16.50 -38.47 5.60
C GLY A 135 -15.79 -39.73 5.21
N THR A 136 -14.87 -40.16 6.06
CA THR A 136 -14.45 -41.55 6.12
C THR A 136 -15.74 -42.33 6.33
N GLU A 137 -16.28 -42.82 5.21
CA GLU A 137 -17.35 -43.78 5.17
C GLU A 137 -16.90 -44.92 6.07
N LYS A 138 -17.58 -44.99 7.22
CA LYS A 138 -17.27 -45.90 8.31
C LYS A 138 -17.69 -47.29 7.84
N THR A 139 -16.89 -47.91 6.98
CA THR A 139 -17.05 -49.32 6.63
C THR A 139 -16.70 -50.13 7.87
N SER A 140 -17.76 -50.47 8.57
CA SER A 140 -17.84 -51.36 9.71
C SER A 140 -17.04 -52.65 9.47
N ASN A 141 -16.24 -52.97 10.48
CA ASN A 141 -15.62 -54.26 10.76
C ASN A 141 -16.41 -55.48 10.27
N LYS A 142 -15.72 -56.41 9.60
CA LYS A 142 -15.94 -57.85 9.78
C LYS A 142 -14.59 -58.57 9.85
N SER A 143 -14.41 -59.23 10.99
CA SER A 143 -13.23 -59.93 11.49
C SER A 143 -12.78 -61.14 10.65
N GLU A 144 -11.47 -61.40 10.66
CA GLU A 144 -10.86 -62.75 10.76
C GLU A 144 -9.34 -62.56 10.96
N GLN A 145 -8.82 -62.39 12.18
CA GLN A 145 -8.39 -63.40 13.17
C GLN A 145 -7.63 -64.61 12.60
N LYS A 146 -6.40 -64.78 13.14
CA LYS A 146 -5.75 -66.05 13.52
C LYS A 146 -4.73 -66.67 12.53
N ARG A 147 -3.44 -66.39 12.77
CA ARG A 147 -2.50 -67.39 13.33
C ARG A 147 -1.12 -66.79 13.62
N GLU A 148 -0.76 -66.84 14.90
CA GLU A 148 0.62 -66.98 15.40
C GLU A 148 1.22 -68.31 14.93
N ASP A 149 2.54 -68.37 14.69
CA ASP A 149 3.50 -69.00 15.63
C ASP A 149 4.97 -68.88 15.12
N PRO A 150 6.00 -69.18 15.96
CA PRO A 150 7.25 -68.43 16.05
C PRO A 150 8.50 -69.28 15.76
N LEU A 151 9.70 -68.67 15.83
CA LEU A 151 10.94 -69.19 16.47
C LEU A 151 12.26 -68.74 15.79
N ALA A 152 13.00 -67.94 16.57
CA ALA A 152 14.43 -68.10 16.90
C ALA A 152 15.57 -67.67 15.92
N PRO A 153 16.78 -67.42 16.48
CA PRO A 153 17.81 -66.44 16.03
C PRO A 153 19.04 -67.20 15.41
N PRO A 154 20.31 -66.72 15.21
CA PRO A 154 21.12 -65.79 16.05
C PRO A 154 22.14 -64.85 15.34
N SER A 155 22.64 -63.88 16.14
CA SER A 155 24.06 -63.53 16.35
C SER A 155 24.96 -62.94 15.22
N THR A 156 25.88 -62.10 15.72
CA THR A 156 27.29 -61.89 15.32
C THR A 156 27.61 -60.69 14.39
N SER A 157 27.99 -59.56 15.01
CA SER A 157 29.03 -58.63 14.53
C SER A 157 30.39 -59.38 14.41
N PRO A 158 31.43 -58.93 13.68
CA PRO A 158 32.10 -57.63 13.89
C PRO A 158 32.82 -57.06 12.65
N ALA A 159 33.69 -56.06 12.88
CA ALA A 159 34.84 -55.65 12.05
C ALA A 159 34.51 -54.73 10.85
N LEU A 160 35.32 -53.79 10.39
CA LEU A 160 36.62 -53.19 10.74
C LEU A 160 36.94 -52.35 9.49
N GLU A 161 37.17 -51.03 9.60
CA GLU A 161 38.09 -50.22 8.77
C GLU A 161 37.77 -48.73 9.03
N LYS A 162 38.61 -47.85 9.58
CA LYS A 162 40.06 -47.53 9.50
C LYS A 162 40.28 -46.24 8.66
N HIS A 163 40.82 -45.26 9.38
CA HIS A 163 41.68 -44.13 9.00
C HIS A 163 41.16 -42.90 8.23
N GLY A 164 41.50 -41.74 8.81
CA GLY A 164 41.62 -40.46 8.14
C GLY A 164 41.91 -39.29 9.08
N ASP A 165 42.97 -39.37 9.89
CA ASP A 165 43.50 -38.27 10.70
C ASP A 165 43.83 -37.02 9.86
N THR A 166 43.43 -35.83 10.30
CA THR A 166 44.31 -34.64 10.26
C THR A 166 44.01 -33.71 11.42
N ARG A 167 44.82 -33.92 12.45
CA ARG A 167 45.29 -33.01 13.50
C ARG A 167 45.65 -31.60 12.98
N ILE A 168 45.03 -30.54 13.51
CA ILE A 168 45.76 -29.36 14.02
C ILE A 168 45.05 -28.86 15.28
N ALA A 169 45.82 -28.86 16.38
CA ALA A 169 45.49 -28.23 17.64
C ALA A 169 45.98 -26.78 17.64
N GLN A 170 45.22 -25.88 18.26
CA GLN A 170 45.67 -24.69 19.00
C GLN A 170 44.43 -24.14 19.73
N SER A 171 44.20 -24.51 20.99
CA SER A 171 44.82 -23.95 22.19
C SER A 171 44.51 -22.46 22.39
N THR A 172 43.53 -22.24 23.27
CA THR A 172 43.55 -21.26 24.38
C THR A 172 43.87 -19.80 24.04
N LYS A 173 42.86 -18.93 24.11
CA LYS A 173 42.99 -17.73 24.95
C LYS A 173 41.62 -17.31 25.51
N LYS A 174 41.56 -17.37 26.83
CA LYS A 174 40.49 -16.94 27.71
C LYS A 174 40.78 -15.47 28.02
N GLU A 175 40.02 -14.54 27.47
CA GLU A 175 40.03 -13.14 27.89
C GLU A 175 38.58 -12.68 28.04
N GLY A 176 38.23 -12.38 29.28
CA GLY A 176 36.97 -11.75 29.63
C GLY A 176 36.98 -10.30 29.18
N SER A 177 35.83 -9.85 28.70
CA SER A 177 35.48 -8.43 28.59
C SER A 177 33.99 -8.35 28.89
N SER A 178 33.66 -8.01 30.13
CA SER A 178 33.37 -6.63 30.53
C SER A 178 32.01 -6.18 29.98
N SER A 179 31.00 -6.48 30.79
CA SER A 179 29.66 -5.92 30.70
C SER A 179 29.73 -4.45 31.10
N VAL A 180 29.63 -3.55 30.11
CA VAL A 180 29.42 -2.12 30.37
C VAL A 180 28.01 -1.76 29.91
N GLU A 181 27.21 -1.44 30.92
CA GLU A 181 25.87 -0.88 30.91
C GLU A 181 25.85 0.52 30.28
N PRO A 182 24.95 0.85 29.34
CA PRO A 182 24.79 2.22 28.88
C PRO A 182 23.93 3.01 29.86
N ARG A 183 24.59 3.88 30.61
CA ARG A 183 24.00 4.88 31.50
C ARG A 183 23.24 5.92 30.67
N ALA A 184 21.95 6.08 30.96
CA ALA A 184 21.10 7.12 30.39
C ALA A 184 21.67 8.53 30.69
N SER A 185 21.92 9.31 29.64
CA SER A 185 22.19 10.75 29.74
C SER A 185 20.89 11.52 29.61
N THR A 186 20.36 11.93 30.76
CA THR A 186 19.31 12.95 30.87
C THR A 186 19.95 14.32 30.62
N ALA A 187 19.73 14.89 29.43
CA ALA A 187 20.08 16.27 29.15
C ALA A 187 19.06 17.20 29.82
N GLN A 188 19.57 18.02 30.74
CA GLN A 188 18.85 19.09 31.42
C GLN A 188 18.54 20.21 30.43
N VAL A 189 17.26 20.57 30.34
CA VAL A 189 16.76 21.78 29.69
C VAL A 189 17.09 22.97 30.60
N THR A 190 18.08 23.76 30.21
CA THR A 190 18.35 25.08 30.79
C THR A 190 17.31 26.08 30.27
N LYS A 191 16.41 26.50 31.17
CA LYS A 191 15.58 27.70 31.02
C LYS A 191 16.48 28.93 31.12
N THR A 192 16.60 29.68 30.03
CA THR A 192 17.08 31.08 30.07
C THR A 192 15.87 32.02 30.00
N ASP A 193 15.48 32.51 31.18
CA ASP A 193 14.63 33.69 31.35
C ASP A 193 15.29 34.90 30.68
N THR A 194 14.71 35.40 29.60
CA THR A 194 15.07 36.70 29.02
C THR A 194 14.10 37.75 29.54
N LYS A 195 14.60 38.46 30.56
CA LYS A 195 14.05 39.63 31.22
C LYS A 195 13.92 40.80 30.23
N HIS A 196 12.70 41.32 30.07
CA HIS A 196 12.45 42.64 29.47
C HIS A 196 13.02 43.78 30.34
N PRO A 197 13.60 44.81 29.72
CA PRO A 197 13.48 46.18 30.20
C PRO A 197 13.03 47.15 29.08
N PRO A 198 12.64 48.39 29.43
CA PRO A 198 11.48 49.04 28.85
C PRO A 198 11.78 49.98 27.68
N MET A 199 10.69 50.34 27.00
CA MET A 199 10.60 51.47 26.08
C MET A 199 11.20 52.76 26.66
N PRO A 200 11.69 53.62 25.76
CA PRO A 200 11.25 55.00 25.79
C PRO A 200 10.63 55.42 24.46
N SER A 201 9.50 56.09 24.60
CA SER A 201 8.82 56.83 23.55
C SER A 201 9.58 58.10 23.15
N ALA A 202 9.16 58.61 22.00
CA ALA A 202 9.19 60.01 21.55
C ALA A 202 10.37 60.45 20.65
N THR A 203 10.02 60.55 19.37
CA THR A 203 10.04 61.80 18.59
C THR A 203 11.36 62.57 18.54
N SER A 204 12.03 62.50 17.38
CA SER A 204 12.59 63.72 16.81
C SER A 204 12.57 63.64 15.29
N VAL A 205 11.82 64.59 14.73
CA VAL A 205 11.74 64.94 13.32
C VAL A 205 13.08 65.52 12.90
N LEU A 206 13.76 64.88 11.96
CA LEU A 206 14.74 65.56 11.11
C LEU A 206 14.48 65.16 9.66
N ASN A 207 13.84 66.09 8.95
CA ASN A 207 13.82 66.17 7.50
C ASN A 207 15.27 66.23 7.00
N ALA A 208 15.77 65.13 6.46
CA ALA A 208 16.94 65.12 5.60
C ALA A 208 16.46 64.85 4.17
N GLU A 209 16.49 65.91 3.36
CA GLU A 209 16.20 65.91 1.94
C GLU A 209 17.22 65.01 1.22
N GLN A 210 16.89 63.72 1.10
CA GLN A 210 17.68 62.76 0.36
C GLN A 210 17.40 62.97 -1.13
N LYS A 211 18.32 63.70 -1.76
CA LYS A 211 18.46 63.82 -3.21
C LYS A 211 18.51 62.42 -3.82
N LYS A 212 17.42 62.05 -4.47
CA LYS A 212 17.18 60.78 -5.17
C LYS A 212 18.15 60.68 -6.35
N GLU A 213 19.38 60.23 -6.10
CA GLU A 213 20.24 59.71 -7.15
C GLU A 213 19.64 58.39 -7.63
N ALA A 214 19.17 58.40 -8.88
CA ALA A 214 18.72 57.20 -9.55
C ALA A 214 19.82 56.13 -9.46
N PRO A 215 19.50 54.87 -9.14
CA PRO A 215 20.50 53.81 -9.18
C PRO A 215 21.10 53.80 -10.57
N VAL A 216 22.39 54.14 -10.64
CA VAL A 216 23.20 54.05 -11.85
C VAL A 216 23.04 52.61 -12.33
N ALA A 217 22.32 52.43 -13.43
CA ALA A 217 22.16 51.15 -14.08
C ALA A 217 23.57 50.64 -14.39
N VAL A 218 24.09 49.76 -13.54
CA VAL A 218 25.33 49.04 -13.78
C VAL A 218 25.05 48.27 -15.06
N GLN A 219 25.59 48.78 -16.17
CA GLN A 219 25.43 48.13 -17.46
C GLN A 219 25.91 46.68 -17.31
N PRO A 220 25.11 45.70 -17.75
CA PRO A 220 25.51 44.31 -17.67
C PRO A 220 26.90 44.18 -18.32
N PRO A 221 27.85 43.50 -17.65
CA PRO A 221 29.19 43.32 -18.20
C PRO A 221 29.07 42.81 -19.63
N LYS A 222 29.76 43.48 -20.56
CA LYS A 222 29.74 43.15 -22.00
C LYS A 222 29.88 41.64 -22.16
N SER A 223 28.93 41.03 -22.88
CA SER A 223 28.88 39.58 -23.09
C SER A 223 30.24 39.08 -23.55
N GLN A 224 30.86 38.22 -22.75
CA GLN A 224 32.05 37.50 -23.19
C GLN A 224 31.68 36.71 -24.44
N ASP A 225 32.54 36.74 -25.46
CA ASP A 225 32.33 36.04 -26.71
C ASP A 225 32.40 34.52 -26.45
N CYS A 226 31.24 33.88 -26.31
CA CYS A 226 31.11 32.46 -25.92
C CYS A 226 31.46 31.47 -27.04
N GLY A 227 31.99 31.96 -28.17
CA GLY A 227 32.30 31.17 -29.35
C GLY A 227 31.05 30.61 -30.04
N PRO A 228 31.23 29.92 -31.19
CA PRO A 228 30.11 29.34 -31.92
C PRO A 228 29.50 28.15 -31.16
N LYS A 229 28.17 27.98 -31.32
CA LYS A 229 27.44 26.84 -30.77
C LYS A 229 28.05 25.53 -31.30
N PRO A 230 28.34 24.53 -30.44
CA PRO A 230 28.94 23.28 -30.87
C PRO A 230 28.02 22.55 -31.86
N SER A 231 28.57 22.22 -33.03
CA SER A 231 27.89 21.45 -34.08
C SER A 231 27.46 20.08 -33.56
N SER A 232 26.30 19.58 -33.97
CA SER A 232 25.84 18.23 -33.61
C SER A 232 26.82 17.18 -34.13
N VAL A 233 27.30 16.29 -33.26
CA VAL A 233 28.18 15.19 -33.65
C VAL A 233 27.31 13.95 -33.90
N SER A 234 27.43 13.33 -35.08
CA SER A 234 26.72 12.09 -35.46
C SER A 234 27.44 10.81 -35.02
N SER A 235 28.47 10.92 -34.19
CA SER A 235 29.28 9.80 -33.74
C SER A 235 28.47 8.85 -32.85
N ARG A 236 28.58 7.54 -33.10
CA ARG A 236 28.06 6.49 -32.22
C ARG A 236 28.94 6.22 -30.99
N ASP A 237 30.15 6.78 -30.96
CA ASP A 237 31.05 6.61 -29.81
C ASP A 237 30.58 7.42 -28.60
N GLN A 238 30.49 6.75 -27.46
CA GLN A 238 29.99 7.29 -26.20
C GLN A 238 30.87 8.44 -25.69
N ILE A 239 32.20 8.39 -25.88
CA ILE A 239 33.09 9.51 -25.49
C ILE A 239 32.70 10.77 -26.25
N ASN A 240 32.64 10.69 -27.57
CA ASN A 240 32.31 11.84 -28.41
C ASN A 240 30.92 12.42 -28.08
N GLN A 241 29.96 11.56 -27.73
CA GLN A 241 28.64 12.00 -27.27
C GLN A 241 28.71 12.78 -25.95
N GLN A 242 29.48 12.31 -24.97
CA GLN A 242 29.63 13.00 -23.69
C GLN A 242 30.46 14.29 -23.80
N LEU A 243 31.51 14.31 -24.63
CA LEU A 243 32.28 15.53 -24.91
C LEU A 243 31.42 16.58 -25.60
N TRP A 244 30.58 16.18 -26.55
CA TRP A 244 29.60 17.08 -27.15
C TRP A 244 28.62 17.64 -26.11
N ARG A 245 28.14 16.79 -25.20
CA ARG A 245 27.27 17.21 -24.10
C ARG A 245 27.96 18.22 -23.19
N LEU A 246 29.21 17.99 -22.81
CA LEU A 246 30.03 18.94 -22.04
C LEU A 246 30.20 20.28 -22.76
N ALA A 247 30.54 20.26 -24.05
CA ALA A 247 30.67 21.48 -24.86
C ALA A 247 29.36 22.28 -24.91
N ARG A 248 28.22 21.59 -25.03
CA ARG A 248 26.90 22.23 -25.00
C ARG A 248 26.60 22.87 -23.64
N MET A 249 26.98 22.22 -22.54
CA MET A 249 26.85 22.79 -21.19
C MET A 249 27.75 24.01 -20.99
N GLN A 250 29.01 23.96 -21.43
CA GLN A 250 29.92 25.11 -21.38
C GLN A 250 29.31 26.32 -22.09
N HIS A 251 28.81 26.13 -23.31
CA HIS A 251 28.18 27.21 -24.07
C HIS A 251 26.93 27.78 -23.35
N ALA A 252 26.09 26.93 -22.75
CA ALA A 252 24.94 27.37 -21.97
C ALA A 252 25.33 28.14 -20.68
N LEU A 253 26.36 27.68 -19.98
CA LEU A 253 26.89 28.36 -18.79
C LEU A 253 27.56 29.69 -19.16
N CYS A 254 28.23 29.76 -20.30
CA CYS A 254 28.84 30.99 -20.79
C CYS A 254 27.77 32.01 -21.16
N LEU A 255 26.73 31.61 -21.91
CA LEU A 255 25.60 32.49 -22.25
C LEU A 255 24.85 33.03 -21.02
N SER A 256 24.79 32.26 -19.94
CA SER A 256 24.20 32.69 -18.67
C SER A 256 25.17 33.47 -17.76
N GLY A 257 26.42 33.66 -18.19
CA GLY A 257 27.47 34.31 -17.39
C GLY A 257 27.94 33.50 -16.19
N LYS A 258 27.48 32.26 -16.03
CA LYS A 258 27.80 31.35 -14.90
C LYS A 258 29.10 30.56 -15.09
N PHE A 259 29.68 30.58 -16.30
CA PHE A 259 30.92 29.85 -16.60
C PHE A 259 32.18 30.58 -16.10
N GLN A 260 32.31 30.75 -14.79
CA GLN A 260 33.45 31.43 -14.15
C GLN A 260 33.89 30.70 -12.87
N GLY A 261 35.14 30.93 -12.45
CA GLY A 261 35.68 30.42 -11.18
C GLY A 261 35.56 28.89 -11.05
N VAL A 262 34.98 28.45 -9.92
CA VAL A 262 34.84 27.03 -9.56
C VAL A 262 34.06 26.23 -10.62
N VAL A 263 33.05 26.83 -11.25
CA VAL A 263 32.24 26.15 -12.28
C VAL A 263 33.10 25.80 -13.51
N ALA A 264 33.93 26.73 -13.96
CA ALA A 264 34.82 26.52 -15.10
C ALA A 264 35.92 25.49 -14.76
N GLU A 265 36.45 25.50 -13.54
CA GLU A 265 37.44 24.53 -13.07
C GLU A 265 36.86 23.11 -12.99
N SER A 266 35.70 22.94 -12.35
CA SER A 266 35.01 21.65 -12.25
C SER A 266 34.65 21.08 -13.63
N TRP A 267 34.15 21.92 -14.53
CA TRP A 267 33.86 21.51 -15.90
C TRP A 267 35.12 21.05 -16.65
N THR A 268 36.22 21.81 -16.53
CA THR A 268 37.50 21.48 -17.18
C THR A 268 38.04 20.14 -16.68
N LYS A 269 37.94 19.89 -15.36
CA LYS A 269 38.31 18.61 -14.75
C LYS A 269 37.45 17.45 -15.25
N LEU A 270 36.14 17.65 -15.41
CA LEU A 270 35.24 16.62 -15.96
C LEU A 270 35.57 16.30 -17.42
N LYS A 271 35.83 17.34 -18.22
CA LYS A 271 36.23 17.17 -19.62
C LYS A 271 37.53 16.36 -19.74
N ALA A 272 38.58 16.76 -19.01
CA ALA A 272 39.85 16.03 -19.03
C ALA A 272 39.67 14.55 -18.63
N ARG A 273 38.94 14.29 -17.54
CA ARG A 273 38.63 12.90 -17.12
C ARG A 273 37.90 12.10 -18.21
N MET A 274 36.96 12.71 -18.93
CA MET A 274 36.25 12.04 -20.02
C MET A 274 37.15 11.76 -21.23
N GLU A 275 38.09 12.67 -21.55
CA GLU A 275 39.08 12.49 -22.61
C GLU A 275 40.08 11.38 -22.26
N ASP A 276 40.50 11.30 -20.99
CA ASP A 276 41.49 10.32 -20.50
C ASP A 276 40.87 8.93 -20.20
N ALA A 277 39.54 8.78 -20.26
CA ALA A 277 38.85 7.55 -19.87
C ALA A 277 39.05 6.41 -20.89
N THR A 278 39.94 5.49 -20.54
CA THR A 278 40.28 4.34 -21.39
C THR A 278 39.25 3.21 -21.31
N THR A 279 38.54 3.08 -20.19
CA THR A 279 37.60 1.97 -19.96
C THR A 279 36.13 2.39 -20.01
N SER A 280 35.24 1.44 -20.36
CA SER A 280 33.79 1.65 -20.35
C SER A 280 33.23 1.96 -18.94
N TYR A 281 33.82 1.35 -17.92
CA TYR A 281 33.41 1.56 -16.53
C TYR A 281 33.73 2.99 -16.06
N GLU A 282 34.94 3.49 -16.33
CA GLU A 282 35.32 4.89 -16.02
C GLU A 282 34.39 5.88 -16.72
N ARG A 283 34.10 5.67 -18.01
CA ARG A 283 33.16 6.52 -18.76
C ARG A 283 31.78 6.54 -18.12
N THR A 284 31.31 5.40 -17.60
CA THR A 284 30.01 5.32 -16.90
C THR A 284 30.02 6.13 -15.61
N LEU A 285 31.09 6.04 -14.81
CA LEU A 285 31.23 6.85 -13.59
C LEU A 285 31.31 8.34 -13.91
N ILE A 286 32.12 8.74 -14.90
CA ILE A 286 32.24 10.14 -15.29
C ILE A 286 30.91 10.67 -15.88
N THR A 287 30.15 9.82 -16.57
CA THR A 287 28.80 10.20 -17.05
C THR A 287 27.88 10.57 -15.89
N LYS A 288 27.94 9.85 -14.76
CA LYS A 288 27.17 10.23 -13.55
C LYS A 288 27.62 11.57 -12.99
N ASP A 289 28.92 11.83 -12.95
CA ASP A 289 29.44 13.13 -12.48
C ASP A 289 29.03 14.28 -13.43
N ILE A 290 28.95 14.03 -14.74
CA ILE A 290 28.43 14.97 -15.75
C ILE A 290 26.94 15.25 -15.51
N ASP A 291 26.14 14.22 -15.21
CA ASP A 291 24.71 14.37 -14.89
C ASP A 291 24.52 15.21 -13.62
N GLN A 292 25.32 14.95 -12.59
CA GLN A 292 25.29 15.72 -11.35
C GLN A 292 25.67 17.19 -11.59
N PHE A 293 26.77 17.44 -12.31
CA PHE A 293 27.17 18.80 -12.67
C PHE A 293 26.09 19.53 -13.48
N ALA A 294 25.41 18.83 -14.40
CA ALA A 294 24.30 19.40 -15.15
C ALA A 294 23.12 19.77 -14.24
N SER A 295 22.78 18.93 -13.26
CA SER A 295 21.72 19.23 -12.29
C SER A 295 22.02 20.46 -11.45
N GLU A 296 23.25 20.61 -10.98
CA GLU A 296 23.65 21.73 -10.11
C GLU A 296 23.72 23.07 -10.86
N PHE A 297 24.21 23.08 -12.11
CA PHE A 297 24.56 24.34 -12.77
C PHE A 297 23.70 24.71 -14.00
N ILE A 298 23.08 23.73 -14.66
CA ILE A 298 22.27 23.95 -15.87
C ILE A 298 20.77 23.90 -15.57
N TYR A 299 20.34 22.96 -14.74
CA TYR A 299 18.92 22.68 -14.54
C TYR A 299 18.27 23.46 -13.38
N GLU A 300 19.07 24.14 -12.54
CA GLU A 300 18.58 25.22 -11.67
C GLU A 300 18.34 26.50 -12.48
N ASP A 301 17.31 26.45 -13.33
CA ASP A 301 16.62 27.65 -13.77
C ASP A 301 15.50 27.92 -12.75
N PRO A 302 15.63 28.96 -11.89
CA PRO A 302 14.62 29.29 -10.89
C PRO A 302 13.23 29.46 -11.50
N GLN A 303 13.15 29.88 -12.77
CA GLN A 303 11.89 30.02 -13.49
C GLN A 303 11.25 28.65 -13.76
N ARG A 304 12.04 27.66 -14.20
CA ARG A 304 11.54 26.30 -14.47
C ARG A 304 11.17 25.56 -13.17
N GLU A 305 11.87 25.84 -12.07
CA GLU A 305 11.49 25.32 -10.76
C GLU A 305 10.19 25.96 -10.26
N ALA A 306 10.03 27.28 -10.41
CA ALA A 306 8.78 27.96 -10.11
C ALA A 306 7.60 27.41 -10.94
N GLU A 307 7.80 27.18 -12.24
CA GLU A 307 6.80 26.55 -13.12
C GLU A 307 6.45 25.13 -12.65
N ARG A 308 7.44 24.33 -12.21
CA ARG A 308 7.21 22.99 -11.66
C ARG A 308 6.41 23.05 -10.36
N GLN A 309 6.77 23.93 -9.43
CA GLN A 309 6.04 24.11 -8.18
C GLN A 309 4.61 24.60 -8.43
N GLU A 310 4.40 25.46 -9.43
CA GLU A 310 3.06 25.88 -9.82
C GLU A 310 2.26 24.72 -10.43
N ALA A 311 2.87 23.90 -11.27
CA ALA A 311 2.24 22.70 -11.83
C ALA A 311 1.86 21.70 -10.74
N GLU A 312 2.74 21.43 -9.78
CA GLU A 312 2.46 20.58 -8.62
C GLU A 312 1.33 21.14 -7.75
N ARG A 313 1.30 22.46 -7.51
CA ARG A 313 0.18 23.11 -6.80
C ARG A 313 -1.14 22.92 -7.54
N ARG A 314 -1.15 23.11 -8.86
CA ARG A 314 -2.35 22.89 -9.69
C ARG A 314 -2.80 21.44 -9.67
N GLU A 315 -1.87 20.49 -9.66
CA GLU A 315 -2.20 19.06 -9.53
C GLU A 315 -2.77 18.74 -8.15
N ALA A 316 -2.15 19.24 -7.08
CA ALA A 316 -2.65 19.08 -5.71
C ALA A 316 -4.05 19.67 -5.55
N GLU A 317 -4.32 20.84 -6.15
CA GLU A 317 -5.64 21.46 -6.16
C GLU A 317 -6.67 20.61 -6.92
N ARG A 318 -6.30 20.05 -8.08
CA ARG A 318 -7.15 19.13 -8.83
C ARG A 318 -7.47 17.87 -8.04
N LEU A 319 -6.49 17.29 -7.36
CA LEU A 319 -6.68 16.11 -6.52
C LEU A 319 -7.59 16.42 -5.32
N LYS A 320 -7.41 17.58 -4.69
CA LYS A 320 -8.27 18.05 -3.61
C LYS A 320 -9.72 18.23 -4.10
N ALA A 321 -9.92 18.90 -5.24
CA ALA A 321 -11.23 19.08 -5.83
C ALA A 321 -11.90 17.75 -6.21
N ALA A 322 -11.13 16.80 -6.76
CA ALA A 322 -11.62 15.46 -7.08
C ALA A 322 -12.02 14.68 -5.81
N LEU A 323 -11.27 14.83 -4.72
CA LEU A 323 -11.61 14.21 -3.44
C LEU A 323 -12.90 14.82 -2.85
N GLU A 324 -13.03 16.14 -2.87
CA GLU A 324 -14.24 16.84 -2.43
C GLU A 324 -15.46 16.45 -3.28
N ALA A 325 -15.28 16.30 -4.61
CA ALA A 325 -16.34 15.81 -5.50
C ALA A 325 -16.77 14.37 -5.13
N LYS A 326 -15.81 13.47 -4.89
CA LYS A 326 -16.11 12.10 -4.42
C LYS A 326 -16.82 12.09 -3.06
N GLN A 327 -16.46 12.99 -2.16
CA GLN A 327 -17.15 13.11 -0.87
C GLN A 327 -18.60 13.56 -1.05
N ARG A 328 -18.86 14.56 -1.91
CA ARG A 328 -20.22 15.01 -2.24
C ARG A 328 -21.04 13.90 -2.90
N GLU A 329 -20.44 13.16 -3.84
CA GLU A 329 -21.09 12.02 -4.49
C GLU A 329 -21.42 10.90 -3.48
N ALA A 330 -20.57 10.66 -2.49
CA ALA A 330 -20.84 9.70 -1.41
C ALA A 330 -21.88 10.20 -0.39
N GLU A 331 -22.12 11.50 -0.30
CA GLU A 331 -23.09 12.09 0.63
C GLU A 331 -24.53 11.94 0.12
N ILE A 332 -24.77 11.98 -1.20
CA ILE A 332 -26.11 11.82 -1.80
C ILE A 332 -26.75 10.46 -1.44
N PRO A 333 -26.08 9.30 -1.60
CA PRO A 333 -26.64 8.01 -1.18
C PRO A 333 -26.90 7.94 0.32
N ARG A 334 -26.06 8.58 1.15
CA ARG A 334 -26.23 8.59 2.61
C ARG A 334 -27.46 9.38 3.03
N GLU A 335 -27.77 10.48 2.36
CA GLU A 335 -28.99 11.24 2.63
C GLU A 335 -30.24 10.46 2.22
N ALA A 336 -30.21 9.80 1.05
CA ALA A 336 -31.29 8.91 0.62
C ALA A 336 -31.48 7.71 1.57
N GLU A 337 -30.39 7.10 2.06
CA GLU A 337 -30.44 6.02 3.04
C GLU A 337 -31.01 6.51 4.38
N ARG A 338 -30.60 7.69 4.87
CA ARG A 338 -31.18 8.31 6.07
C ARG A 338 -32.69 8.56 5.92
N ALA A 339 -33.13 9.05 4.76
CA ALA A 339 -34.55 9.24 4.47
C ALA A 339 -35.31 7.90 4.45
N LEU A 340 -34.73 6.85 3.88
CA LEU A 340 -35.31 5.51 3.88
C LEU A 340 -35.40 4.91 5.28
N ILE A 341 -34.35 5.08 6.11
CA ILE A 341 -34.35 4.64 7.51
C ILE A 341 -35.44 5.39 8.29
N LYS A 342 -35.56 6.72 8.10
CA LYS A 342 -36.62 7.53 8.74
C LYS A 342 -38.01 7.04 8.34
N LYS A 343 -38.23 6.70 7.07
CA LYS A 343 -39.49 6.10 6.59
C LYS A 343 -39.77 4.75 7.26
N LYS A 344 -38.80 3.82 7.25
CA LYS A 344 -38.94 2.51 7.91
C LYS A 344 -39.23 2.63 9.40
N PHE A 345 -38.67 3.65 10.06
CA PHE A 345 -38.92 3.93 11.46
C PHE A 345 -40.37 4.38 11.71
N LEU A 346 -40.91 5.27 10.86
CA LEU A 346 -42.31 5.67 10.92
C LEU A 346 -43.27 4.50 10.68
N ASP A 347 -42.95 3.63 9.71
CA ASP A 347 -43.75 2.44 9.40
C ASP A 347 -43.71 1.42 10.56
N ALA A 348 -42.56 1.25 11.22
CA ALA A 348 -42.42 0.36 12.39
C ALA A 348 -43.10 0.90 13.65
N ALA A 349 -43.20 2.22 13.82
CA ALA A 349 -43.98 2.81 14.92
C ALA A 349 -45.49 2.55 14.77
N ASN A 350 -45.95 2.20 13.58
CA ASN A 350 -47.34 1.92 13.24
C ASN A 350 -47.65 0.41 13.19
N LEU A 351 -46.85 -0.43 13.89
CA LEU A 351 -47.11 -1.86 14.05
C LEU A 351 -48.50 -2.05 14.69
N ASP A 352 -49.45 -2.43 13.84
CA ASP A 352 -50.86 -2.61 14.15
C ASP A 352 -51.05 -3.60 15.31
N THR A 353 -51.37 -3.06 16.48
CA THR A 353 -51.66 -3.81 17.71
C THR A 353 -52.98 -4.59 17.60
N SER A 354 -53.77 -4.39 16.53
CA SER A 354 -55.06 -5.06 16.33
C SER A 354 -54.98 -6.59 16.16
N LYS A 355 -53.77 -7.14 15.95
CA LYS A 355 -53.57 -8.60 15.80
C LYS A 355 -53.64 -9.39 17.11
N CYS A 356 -53.50 -8.76 18.29
CA CYS A 356 -53.82 -9.43 19.56
C CYS A 356 -55.33 -9.26 19.81
N GLN A 357 -56.12 -10.33 19.65
CA GLN A 357 -57.57 -10.34 19.93
C GLN A 357 -57.86 -10.01 21.40
N PRO A 358 -58.99 -9.34 21.74
CA PRO A 358 -59.26 -8.68 23.04
C PRO A 358 -59.31 -9.58 24.29
N VAL A 359 -59.10 -10.88 24.16
CA VAL A 359 -58.87 -11.81 25.28
C VAL A 359 -57.36 -12.07 25.38
N VAL A 360 -56.59 -11.01 25.64
CA VAL A 360 -55.12 -11.02 25.46
C VAL A 360 -54.44 -11.58 26.71
N SER A 361 -53.67 -12.66 26.55
CA SER A 361 -52.65 -13.06 27.54
C SER A 361 -51.54 -12.01 27.54
N THR A 362 -51.10 -11.59 28.73
CA THR A 362 -49.95 -10.68 28.95
C THR A 362 -48.68 -11.10 28.16
N ASP A 363 -48.61 -12.36 27.74
CA ASP A 363 -47.52 -12.88 26.92
C ASP A 363 -47.55 -12.37 25.46
N CYS A 364 -48.72 -12.15 24.83
CA CYS A 364 -48.82 -11.57 23.47
C CYS A 364 -48.24 -10.15 23.44
N GLU A 365 -48.63 -9.33 24.42
CA GLU A 365 -48.16 -7.95 24.56
C GLU A 365 -46.67 -7.88 24.85
N ARG A 366 -46.17 -8.79 25.72
CA ARG A 366 -44.74 -8.89 25.99
C ARG A 366 -43.94 -9.22 24.73
N GLU A 367 -44.35 -10.22 23.95
CA GLU A 367 -43.67 -10.57 22.71
C GLU A 367 -43.67 -9.41 21.71
N LEU A 368 -44.80 -8.70 21.57
CA LEU A 368 -44.90 -7.54 20.69
C LEU A 368 -43.94 -6.42 21.11
N LEU A 369 -43.85 -6.12 22.41
CA LEU A 369 -42.92 -5.11 22.92
C LEU A 369 -41.45 -5.52 22.74
N ILE A 370 -41.11 -6.81 22.88
CA ILE A 370 -39.76 -7.31 22.60
C ILE A 370 -39.44 -7.20 21.10
N GLN A 371 -40.38 -7.54 20.21
CA GLN A 371 -40.19 -7.34 18.77
C GLN A 371 -40.00 -5.86 18.41
N ARG A 372 -40.77 -4.98 19.04
CA ARG A 372 -40.63 -3.53 18.90
C ARG A 372 -39.25 -3.06 19.35
N LEU A 373 -38.79 -3.46 20.53
CA LEU A 373 -37.45 -3.16 21.05
C LEU A 373 -36.32 -3.64 20.14
N ASN A 374 -36.43 -4.87 19.62
CA ASN A 374 -35.45 -5.41 18.67
C ASN A 374 -35.41 -4.60 17.36
N THR A 375 -36.55 -4.10 16.91
CA THR A 375 -36.63 -3.22 15.73
C THR A 375 -35.96 -1.88 16.01
N VAL A 376 -36.24 -1.27 17.16
CA VAL A 376 -35.60 -0.01 17.60
C VAL A 376 -34.08 -0.19 17.74
N TYR A 377 -33.63 -1.29 18.33
CA TYR A 377 -32.22 -1.63 18.47
C TYR A 377 -31.52 -1.76 17.11
N LYS A 378 -32.12 -2.49 16.16
CA LYS A 378 -31.58 -2.62 14.79
C LYS A 378 -31.46 -1.26 14.11
N ILE A 379 -32.50 -0.43 14.18
CA ILE A 379 -32.49 0.91 13.57
C ILE A 379 -31.40 1.78 14.21
N PHE A 380 -31.27 1.76 15.54
CA PHE A 380 -30.23 2.49 16.25
C PHE A 380 -28.82 2.11 15.77
N LEU A 381 -28.51 0.81 15.69
CA LEU A 381 -27.20 0.35 15.22
C LEU A 381 -26.94 0.73 13.76
N SER A 382 -27.95 0.73 12.91
CA SER A 382 -27.81 1.15 11.50
C SER A 382 -27.44 2.62 11.33
N THR A 383 -27.66 3.47 12.34
CA THR A 383 -27.32 4.91 12.24
C THR A 383 -25.85 5.25 12.50
N ASN A 384 -24.99 4.28 12.86
CA ASN A 384 -23.57 4.49 13.22
C ASN A 384 -23.35 5.67 14.18
N PRO A 385 -23.96 5.65 15.38
CA PRO A 385 -23.84 6.73 16.34
C PRO A 385 -22.39 6.86 16.83
N PRO A 386 -21.89 8.09 17.08
CA PRO A 386 -20.52 8.32 17.54
C PRO A 386 -20.21 7.69 18.91
N SER A 387 -21.23 7.37 19.71
CA SER A 387 -21.09 6.66 20.99
C SER A 387 -22.25 5.69 21.24
N PRO A 388 -22.12 4.40 20.84
CA PRO A 388 -23.21 3.44 20.94
C PRO A 388 -23.43 2.89 22.36
N GLN A 389 -22.44 2.99 23.26
CA GLN A 389 -22.46 2.24 24.51
C GLN A 389 -23.56 2.69 25.50
N SER A 390 -23.77 4.00 25.66
CA SER A 390 -24.78 4.53 26.59
C SER A 390 -26.21 4.19 26.13
N PRO A 391 -26.60 4.46 24.86
CA PRO A 391 -27.95 4.14 24.41
C PRO A 391 -28.23 2.63 24.33
N VAL A 392 -27.22 1.79 24.03
CA VAL A 392 -27.37 0.33 24.07
C VAL A 392 -27.68 -0.16 25.49
N LYS A 393 -27.00 0.37 26.51
CA LYS A 393 -27.30 0.03 27.92
C LYS A 393 -28.72 0.43 28.33
N GLU A 394 -29.20 1.59 27.87
CA GLU A 394 -30.58 2.03 28.10
C GLU A 394 -31.59 1.08 27.44
N LEU A 395 -31.37 0.67 26.19
CA LEU A 395 -32.22 -0.30 25.50
C LEU A 395 -32.24 -1.66 26.21
N LEU A 396 -31.09 -2.16 26.67
CA LEU A 396 -31.03 -3.40 27.46
C LEU A 396 -31.83 -3.28 28.76
N THR A 397 -31.79 -2.11 29.41
CA THR A 397 -32.59 -1.84 30.61
C THR A 397 -34.10 -1.89 30.30
N LEU A 398 -34.51 -1.36 29.14
CA LEU A 398 -35.91 -1.44 28.69
C LEU A 398 -36.34 -2.89 28.38
N VAL A 399 -35.46 -3.70 27.76
CA VAL A 399 -35.71 -5.13 27.54
C VAL A 399 -35.95 -5.84 28.87
N SER A 400 -35.10 -5.60 29.88
CA SER A 400 -35.28 -6.19 31.21
C SER A 400 -36.59 -5.77 31.87
N ARG A 401 -37.04 -4.52 31.69
CA ARG A 401 -38.34 -4.05 32.19
C ARG A 401 -39.51 -4.78 31.54
N VAL A 402 -39.49 -4.95 30.21
CA VAL A 402 -40.54 -5.69 29.48
C VAL A 402 -40.59 -7.16 29.94
N GLN A 403 -39.43 -7.78 30.17
CA GLN A 403 -39.36 -9.16 30.66
C GLN A 403 -39.86 -9.31 32.12
N ALA A 404 -39.63 -8.30 32.97
CA ALA A 404 -40.02 -8.33 34.38
C ALA A 404 -41.51 -7.98 34.61
N ALA A 405 -42.18 -7.36 33.64
CA ALA A 405 -43.57 -6.94 33.71
C ALA A 405 -44.51 -8.14 33.94
N ARG A 406 -45.36 -8.06 34.97
CA ARG A 406 -46.26 -9.17 35.36
C ARG A 406 -47.72 -8.91 35.04
N ASN A 407 -48.08 -7.67 34.78
CA ASN A 407 -49.43 -7.23 34.50
C ASN A 407 -49.42 -6.24 33.33
N HIS A 408 -50.62 -5.89 32.86
CA HIS A 408 -50.81 -4.97 31.75
C HIS A 408 -50.28 -3.56 32.03
N GLU A 409 -50.39 -3.08 33.27
CA GLU A 409 -49.91 -1.75 33.65
C GLU A 409 -48.39 -1.63 33.53
N ASP A 410 -47.65 -2.65 33.98
CA ASP A 410 -46.18 -2.72 33.84
C ASP A 410 -45.76 -2.71 32.36
N LEU A 411 -46.50 -3.43 31.49
CA LEU A 411 -46.24 -3.47 30.05
C LEU A 411 -46.55 -2.13 29.38
N GLN A 412 -47.61 -1.44 29.81
CA GLN A 412 -47.96 -0.10 29.32
C GLN A 412 -46.89 0.93 29.72
N GLN A 413 -46.40 0.89 30.96
CA GLN A 413 -45.28 1.73 31.41
C GLN A 413 -43.99 1.44 30.63
N ALA A 414 -43.70 0.16 30.36
CA ALA A 414 -42.55 -0.22 29.55
C ALA A 414 -42.68 0.29 28.11
N SER A 415 -43.87 0.22 27.51
CA SER A 415 -44.17 0.77 26.18
C SER A 415 -43.91 2.29 26.13
N GLN A 416 -44.44 3.05 27.09
CA GLN A 416 -44.20 4.50 27.18
C GLN A 416 -42.72 4.84 27.37
N ALA A 417 -41.98 4.02 28.13
CA ALA A 417 -40.55 4.21 28.31
C ALA A 417 -39.76 3.96 27.01
N ILE A 418 -40.21 3.03 26.17
CA ILE A 418 -39.67 2.81 24.82
C ILE A 418 -39.96 4.03 23.93
N ASP A 419 -41.19 4.57 23.96
CA ASP A 419 -41.57 5.77 23.20
C ASP A 419 -40.72 6.98 23.58
N ALA A 420 -40.58 7.24 24.88
CA ALA A 420 -39.79 8.35 25.39
C ALA A 420 -38.30 8.21 25.04
N TRP A 421 -37.78 6.99 25.05
CA TRP A 421 -36.41 6.71 24.61
C TRP A 421 -36.25 6.97 23.11
N GLN A 422 -37.20 6.50 22.29
CA GLN A 422 -37.21 6.73 20.85
C GLN A 422 -37.21 8.22 20.52
N GLN A 423 -38.11 9.01 21.13
CA GLN A 423 -38.20 10.46 20.92
C GLN A 423 -36.92 11.21 21.29
N ARG A 424 -36.22 10.78 22.35
CA ARG A 424 -34.97 11.42 22.79
C ARG A 424 -33.80 11.13 21.84
N ARG A 425 -33.81 9.99 21.14
CA ARG A 425 -32.68 9.52 20.33
C ARG A 425 -32.86 9.74 18.83
N PHE A 426 -34.09 9.88 18.36
CA PHE A 426 -34.41 10.13 16.95
C PHE A 426 -35.35 11.33 16.81
N PRO A 427 -34.85 12.57 17.03
CA PRO A 427 -35.64 13.79 16.85
C PRO A 427 -36.01 14.08 15.38
#